data_AF-Q0CPZ4-F1
#
_entry.id   AF-Q0CPZ4-F1
#
_cell.length_a   1.000
_cell.length_b   1.000
_cell.length_c   1.000
_cell.angle_alpha   90.00
_cell.angle_beta   90.00
_cell.angle_gamma   90.00
#
_symmetry.space_group_name_H-M   'P 1'
#
loop_
_entity.id
_entity.type
_entity.pdbx_description
1 polymer ?
#
loop_
_entity_poly.entity_id
_entity_poly.type
_entity_poly.pdbx_seq_one_letter_code
_entity_poly.pdbx_strand_id
1 'polypeptide(L)'
;MGNVKSGAMRLFWGFPVQTADWITSLAKLYPTHNVAGKPSVTSHYFIFRALNFMTSYIARLQHLFPHYIEPVPSHITQDDLEFLRSKGVLDFPAPRIRDKLWTSYFELVHPNLPIPDRDRVLRTLAVHTGEPKISLLLFHCITLSAKTFLYARQHTLTKPAALESMFTRARLLYDLGWERDKLVLLQSLLLMTYYPQPIDNARSPIHLMAQAVPLAYSLGFHIDPTDLPLNPREKILRKQLWWCVYLRERFLSLDQGSPCIIHDREHDAPMLTRSDFEHIPLCLTRSGN
;
A
#
# COMPACT_ATOMS: atom_id res chain seq x y z
N MET A 1 5.67 58.38 18.56
CA MET A 1 6.78 57.89 17.71
C MET A 1 6.94 56.40 17.99
N GLY A 2 6.90 55.46 17.05
CA GLY A 2 6.69 55.48 15.62
C GLY A 2 6.19 54.08 15.22
N ASN A 3 5.39 54.05 14.17
CA ASN A 3 4.61 52.93 13.67
C ASN A 3 5.25 52.46 12.36
N VAL A 4 5.64 51.18 12.20
CA VAL A 4 5.93 50.57 10.89
C VAL A 4 5.62 49.05 10.88
N LYS A 5 4.46 48.72 10.32
CA LYS A 5 4.11 47.72 9.28
C LYS A 5 4.96 46.45 9.00
N SER A 6 4.21 45.34 8.94
CA SER A 6 4.07 44.37 7.82
C SER A 6 5.17 43.33 7.51
N GLY A 7 4.74 42.06 7.45
CA GLY A 7 5.47 40.96 6.83
C GLY A 7 4.71 39.62 6.81
N ALA A 8 3.45 39.61 6.38
CA ALA A 8 2.71 38.36 6.16
C ALA A 8 3.12 37.74 4.82
N MET A 9 3.74 36.56 4.86
CA MET A 9 4.09 35.76 3.68
C MET A 9 2.89 34.87 3.29
N ARG A 10 2.42 35.06 2.06
CA ARG A 10 1.25 34.43 1.45
C ARG A 10 1.54 32.98 1.08
N LEU A 11 0.70 32.04 1.51
CA LEU A 11 0.51 30.76 0.86
C LEU A 11 -0.70 30.87 -0.08
N PHE A 12 -0.50 30.51 -1.35
CA PHE A 12 -1.50 30.53 -2.40
C PHE A 12 -2.65 29.57 -2.01
N TRP A 13 -3.84 30.15 -1.80
CA TRP A 13 -5.12 29.50 -1.47
C TRP A 13 -5.33 29.04 -0.02
N GLY A 14 -5.42 30.02 0.89
CA GLY A 14 -5.95 29.80 2.24
C GLY A 14 -7.47 29.56 2.27
N PHE A 15 -7.88 28.31 2.47
CA PHE A 15 -9.23 27.97 2.92
C PHE A 15 -9.17 27.19 4.23
N PRO A 16 -9.97 27.56 5.25
CA PRO A 16 -10.10 26.78 6.48
C PRO A 16 -11.00 25.56 6.25
N VAL A 17 -10.75 24.52 7.05
CA VAL A 17 -11.50 23.26 7.08
C VAL A 17 -12.88 23.49 7.70
N GLN A 18 -13.93 23.55 6.87
CA GLN A 18 -15.33 23.29 7.26
C GLN A 18 -16.09 22.65 6.08
N THR A 19 -16.79 21.55 6.35
CA THR A 19 -17.27 20.53 5.40
C THR A 19 -18.49 20.90 4.56
N ALA A 20 -18.63 22.16 4.11
CA ALA A 20 -19.76 22.57 3.27
C ALA A 20 -19.43 23.56 2.13
N ASP A 21 -18.16 23.85 1.84
CA ASP A 21 -17.79 24.94 0.91
C ASP A 21 -17.49 24.53 -0.55
N TRP A 22 -17.47 23.24 -0.87
CA TRP A 22 -17.19 22.79 -2.24
C TRP A 22 -18.40 22.96 -3.17
N ILE A 23 -19.62 22.87 -2.65
CA ILE A 23 -20.88 23.09 -3.41
C ILE A 23 -20.98 24.56 -3.82
N THR A 24 -20.64 25.47 -2.92
CA THR A 24 -20.56 26.92 -3.15
C THR A 24 -19.43 27.30 -4.11
N SER A 25 -18.33 26.54 -4.12
CA SER A 25 -17.23 26.73 -5.08
C SER A 25 -17.57 26.23 -6.49
N LEU A 26 -18.31 25.13 -6.62
CA LEU A 26 -18.81 24.66 -7.92
C LEU A 26 -19.89 25.60 -8.50
N ALA A 27 -20.70 26.22 -7.65
CA ALA A 27 -21.68 27.23 -8.07
C ALA A 27 -21.05 28.51 -8.67
N LYS A 28 -19.78 28.79 -8.35
CA LYS A 28 -19.02 29.94 -8.90
C LYS A 28 -18.41 29.68 -10.27
N LEU A 29 -18.16 28.41 -10.63
CA LEU A 29 -17.59 28.01 -11.93
C LEU A 29 -18.63 28.02 -13.06
N TYR A 30 -19.92 28.07 -12.74
CA TYR A 30 -21.02 28.22 -13.71
C TYR A 30 -21.84 29.46 -13.37
N PRO A 31 -21.51 30.65 -13.92
CA PRO A 31 -22.29 31.85 -13.67
C PRO A 31 -23.70 31.64 -14.21
N THR A 32 -24.67 31.64 -13.31
CA THR A 32 -26.09 31.61 -13.65
C THR A 32 -26.45 32.96 -14.26
N HIS A 33 -26.62 33.01 -15.59
CA HIS A 33 -27.38 34.11 -16.19
C HIS A 33 -28.83 33.96 -15.74
N ASN A 34 -29.16 34.71 -14.69
CA ASN A 34 -30.45 34.67 -14.02
C ASN A 34 -31.46 35.46 -14.85
N VAL A 35 -32.16 34.79 -15.76
CA VAL A 35 -33.43 35.30 -16.30
C VAL A 35 -34.54 34.82 -15.37
N ALA A 36 -34.99 35.73 -14.51
CA ALA A 36 -36.24 35.69 -13.75
C ALA A 36 -36.68 34.36 -13.10
N GLY A 37 -36.32 34.20 -11.82
CA GLY A 37 -37.32 33.81 -10.81
C GLY A 37 -37.75 32.35 -10.68
N LYS A 38 -36.99 31.36 -11.16
CA LYS A 38 -37.18 29.94 -10.76
C LYS A 38 -35.83 29.27 -10.45
N PRO A 39 -35.71 28.46 -9.38
CA PRO A 39 -34.50 27.69 -9.14
C PRO A 39 -34.27 26.75 -10.34
N SER A 40 -33.12 26.86 -10.98
CA SER A 40 -32.71 26.02 -12.12
C SER A 40 -32.69 24.55 -11.72
N VAL A 41 -33.77 23.83 -12.03
CA VAL A 41 -33.88 22.36 -11.97
C VAL A 41 -32.78 21.71 -12.82
N THR A 42 -32.33 22.40 -13.86
CA THR A 42 -31.31 21.97 -14.81
C THR A 42 -29.94 21.80 -14.15
N SER A 43 -29.52 22.72 -13.26
CA SER A 43 -28.21 22.62 -12.58
C SER A 43 -28.15 21.45 -11.60
N HIS A 44 -29.22 21.21 -10.84
CA HIS A 44 -29.32 20.04 -9.95
C HIS A 44 -29.37 18.74 -10.74
N TYR A 45 -30.07 18.73 -11.88
CA TYR A 45 -30.12 17.57 -12.78
C TYR A 45 -28.75 17.23 -13.37
N PHE A 46 -27.94 18.21 -13.80
CA PHE A 46 -26.59 17.96 -14.30
C PHE A 46 -25.64 17.43 -13.22
N ILE A 47 -25.68 18.00 -12.01
CA ILE A 47 -24.89 17.52 -10.87
C ILE A 47 -25.31 16.09 -10.50
N PHE A 48 -26.61 15.82 -10.41
CA PHE A 48 -27.14 14.50 -10.10
C PHE A 48 -26.81 13.46 -11.20
N ARG A 49 -26.85 13.85 -12.48
CA ARG A 49 -26.50 12.99 -13.60
C ARG A 49 -25.00 12.71 -13.67
N ALA A 50 -24.16 13.70 -13.37
CA ALA A 50 -22.72 13.51 -13.25
C ALA A 50 -22.39 12.59 -12.07
N LEU A 51 -22.97 12.82 -10.88
CA LEU A 51 -22.77 11.96 -9.71
C LEU A 51 -23.19 10.50 -10.00
N ASN A 52 -24.35 10.30 -10.62
CA ASN A 52 -24.82 8.97 -11.00
C ASN A 52 -23.95 8.31 -12.08
N PHE A 53 -23.40 9.09 -13.01
CA PHE A 53 -22.46 8.58 -13.99
C PHE A 53 -21.16 8.12 -13.32
N MET A 54 -20.61 8.93 -12.41
CA MET A 54 -19.40 8.62 -11.62
C MET A 54 -19.58 7.37 -10.76
N THR A 55 -20.70 7.26 -10.01
CA THR A 55 -21.00 6.07 -9.21
C THR A 55 -21.24 4.85 -10.09
N SER A 56 -21.90 4.99 -11.24
CA SER A 56 -22.08 3.89 -12.20
C SER A 56 -20.77 3.42 -12.84
N TYR A 57 -19.78 4.30 -13.01
CA TYR A 57 -18.50 3.95 -13.62
C TYR A 57 -17.60 3.21 -12.63
N ILE A 58 -17.46 3.72 -11.40
CA ILE A 58 -16.71 3.04 -10.34
C ILE A 58 -17.35 1.68 -10.01
N ALA A 59 -18.69 1.61 -9.93
CA ALA A 59 -19.40 0.34 -9.76
C ALA A 59 -19.12 -0.65 -10.91
N ARG A 60 -19.10 -0.18 -12.16
CA ARG A 60 -18.75 -1.02 -13.32
C ARG A 60 -17.31 -1.53 -13.27
N LEU A 61 -16.36 -0.70 -12.85
CA LEU A 61 -14.97 -1.13 -12.69
C LEU A 61 -14.77 -2.08 -11.51
N GLN A 62 -15.54 -1.92 -10.44
CA GLN A 62 -15.47 -2.82 -9.28
C GLN A 62 -15.81 -4.27 -9.65
N HIS A 63 -16.68 -4.51 -10.63
CA HIS A 63 -16.96 -5.86 -11.14
C HIS A 63 -15.77 -6.53 -11.86
N LEU A 64 -14.76 -5.75 -12.28
CA LEU A 64 -13.55 -6.29 -12.92
C LEU A 64 -12.53 -6.81 -11.90
N PHE A 65 -12.69 -6.47 -10.62
CA PHE A 65 -11.76 -6.87 -9.58
C PHE A 65 -12.07 -8.31 -9.16
N PRO A 66 -11.07 -9.20 -9.12
CA PRO A 66 -11.26 -10.53 -8.58
C PRO A 66 -11.76 -10.48 -7.12
N HIS A 67 -12.55 -11.47 -6.71
CA HIS A 67 -13.20 -11.50 -5.39
C HIS A 67 -12.23 -11.37 -4.21
N TYR A 68 -10.99 -11.85 -4.38
CA TYR A 68 -9.93 -11.83 -3.38
C TYR A 68 -9.20 -10.47 -3.25
N ILE A 69 -9.44 -9.52 -4.15
CA ILE A 69 -8.86 -8.17 -4.09
C ILE A 69 -9.84 -7.21 -3.42
N GLU A 70 -9.31 -6.32 -2.59
CA GLU A 70 -10.05 -5.23 -1.97
C GLU A 70 -10.74 -4.34 -3.01
N PRO A 71 -11.94 -3.80 -2.70
CA PRO A 71 -12.60 -2.86 -3.58
C PRO A 71 -11.77 -1.57 -3.72
N VAL A 72 -12.11 -0.78 -4.74
CA VAL A 72 -11.49 0.52 -4.94
C VAL A 72 -11.68 1.40 -3.70
N PRO A 73 -10.60 1.98 -3.12
CA PRO A 73 -10.72 2.89 -1.99
C PRO A 73 -11.54 4.14 -2.33
N SER A 74 -12.33 4.63 -1.37
CA SER A 74 -13.25 5.76 -1.59
C SER A 74 -12.57 7.10 -1.89
N HIS A 75 -11.28 7.24 -1.57
CA HIS A 75 -10.51 8.45 -1.80
C HIS A 75 -9.84 8.51 -3.18
N ILE A 76 -9.86 7.41 -3.94
CA ILE A 76 -9.27 7.39 -5.28
C ILE A 76 -10.25 8.03 -6.26
N THR A 77 -9.78 9.03 -7.01
CA THR A 77 -10.62 9.74 -7.97
C THR A 77 -10.81 8.92 -9.25
N GLN A 78 -11.79 9.30 -10.07
CA GLN A 78 -11.99 8.66 -11.36
C GLN A 78 -10.78 8.88 -12.30
N ASP A 79 -10.21 10.07 -12.31
CA ASP A 79 -9.05 10.40 -13.14
C ASP A 79 -7.85 9.51 -12.77
N ASP A 80 -7.63 9.29 -11.45
CA ASP A 80 -6.61 8.37 -10.96
C ASP A 80 -6.88 6.93 -11.42
N LEU A 81 -8.14 6.47 -11.37
CA LEU A 81 -8.51 5.13 -11.84
C LEU A 81 -8.30 4.95 -13.33
N GLU A 82 -8.69 5.93 -14.14
CA GLU A 82 -8.49 5.90 -15.60
C GLU A 82 -7.00 5.90 -15.93
N PHE A 83 -6.22 6.71 -15.22
CA PHE A 83 -4.77 6.71 -15.32
C PHE A 83 -4.17 5.34 -14.96
N LEU A 84 -4.52 4.76 -13.80
CA LEU A 84 -4.07 3.44 -13.37
C LEU A 84 -4.44 2.34 -14.36
N ARG A 85 -5.66 2.41 -14.92
CA ARG A 85 -6.13 1.50 -15.97
C ARG A 85 -5.31 1.64 -17.24
N SER A 86 -5.01 2.86 -17.69
CA SER A 86 -4.17 3.10 -18.87
C SER A 86 -2.75 2.54 -18.74
N LYS A 87 -2.26 2.42 -17.49
CA LYS A 87 -0.97 1.80 -17.15
C LYS A 87 -1.02 0.29 -16.95
N GLY A 88 -2.20 -0.33 -17.09
CA GLY A 88 -2.42 -1.76 -16.91
C GLY A 88 -2.28 -2.23 -15.45
N VAL A 89 -2.44 -1.33 -14.48
CA VAL A 89 -2.37 -1.68 -13.04
C VAL A 89 -3.57 -2.57 -12.65
N LEU A 90 -4.70 -2.41 -13.32
CA LEU A 90 -5.92 -3.15 -13.07
C LEU A 90 -5.99 -4.47 -13.87
N ASP A 91 -4.92 -4.84 -14.58
CA ASP A 91 -4.83 -6.09 -15.33
C ASP A 91 -4.35 -7.23 -14.43
N PHE A 92 -5.20 -8.24 -14.24
CA PHE A 92 -4.90 -9.39 -13.40
C PHE A 92 -4.42 -10.60 -14.23
N PRO A 93 -3.41 -11.35 -13.76
CA PRO A 93 -2.98 -12.57 -14.42
C PRO A 93 -4.06 -13.66 -14.33
N ALA A 94 -4.08 -14.57 -15.31
CA ALA A 94 -4.95 -15.75 -15.28
C ALA A 94 -4.71 -16.58 -14.00
N PRO A 95 -5.75 -17.23 -13.41
CA PRO A 95 -5.64 -17.93 -12.14
C PRO A 95 -4.46 -18.91 -12.05
N ARG A 96 -4.22 -19.70 -13.10
CA ARG A 96 -3.08 -20.64 -13.16
C ARG A 96 -1.71 -19.95 -13.00
N ILE A 97 -1.56 -18.77 -13.62
CA ILE A 97 -0.31 -17.99 -13.55
C ILE A 97 -0.18 -17.36 -12.17
N ARG A 98 -1.27 -16.78 -11.65
CA ARG A 98 -1.33 -16.25 -10.28
C ARG A 98 -0.91 -17.32 -9.29
N ASP A 99 -1.54 -18.48 -9.29
CA ASP A 99 -1.27 -19.54 -8.31
C ASP A 99 0.19 -19.98 -8.35
N LYS A 100 0.77 -20.13 -9.56
CA LYS A 100 2.20 -20.41 -9.71
C LYS A 100 3.10 -19.33 -9.11
N LEU A 101 2.78 -18.06 -9.34
CA LEU A 101 3.54 -16.93 -8.78
C LEU A 101 3.44 -16.89 -7.25
N TRP A 102 2.25 -17.10 -6.70
CA TRP A 102 2.04 -17.11 -5.26
C TRP A 102 2.70 -18.32 -4.59
N THR A 103 2.64 -19.52 -5.18
CA THR A 103 3.43 -20.67 -4.71
C THR A 103 4.93 -20.34 -4.71
N SER A 104 5.42 -19.72 -5.78
CA SER A 104 6.82 -19.32 -5.87
C SER A 104 7.21 -18.25 -4.84
N TYR A 105 6.29 -17.33 -4.50
CA TYR A 105 6.49 -16.38 -3.40
C TYR A 105 6.73 -17.10 -2.07
N PHE A 106 5.83 -18.04 -1.72
CA PHE A 106 5.92 -18.79 -0.46
C PHE A 106 7.17 -19.67 -0.38
N GLU A 107 7.65 -20.17 -1.51
CA GLU A 107 8.85 -21.01 -1.57
C GLU A 107 10.16 -20.21 -1.56
N LEU A 108 10.20 -19.05 -2.24
CA LEU A 108 11.45 -18.34 -2.53
C LEU A 108 11.66 -17.07 -1.71
N VAL A 109 10.58 -16.36 -1.36
CA VAL A 109 10.65 -15.02 -0.75
C VAL A 109 10.24 -15.06 0.72
N HIS A 110 9.11 -15.71 1.01
CA HIS A 110 8.55 -15.78 2.37
C HIS A 110 9.53 -16.32 3.44
N PRO A 111 10.45 -17.27 3.16
CA PRO A 111 11.42 -17.70 4.17
C PRO A 111 12.32 -16.57 4.69
N ASN A 112 12.61 -15.57 3.85
CA ASN A 112 13.43 -14.41 4.23
C ASN A 112 12.59 -13.21 4.68
N LEU A 113 11.33 -13.14 4.23
CA LEU A 113 10.44 -12.03 4.48
C LEU A 113 8.99 -12.51 4.68
N PRO A 114 8.65 -13.07 5.86
CA PRO A 114 7.34 -13.62 6.19
C PRO A 114 6.30 -12.52 6.42
N ILE A 115 5.94 -11.82 5.35
CA ILE A 115 5.07 -10.65 5.39
C ILE A 115 3.59 -11.01 5.51
N PRO A 116 3.00 -11.76 4.55
CA PRO A 116 1.61 -12.12 4.64
C PRO A 116 1.49 -13.45 5.38
N ASP A 117 0.51 -13.53 6.29
CA ASP A 117 0.12 -14.82 6.87
C ASP A 117 -0.31 -15.78 5.74
N ARG A 118 0.49 -16.81 5.51
CA ARG A 118 0.27 -17.82 4.48
C ARG A 118 -1.12 -18.42 4.57
N ASP A 119 -1.57 -18.78 5.77
CA ASP A 119 -2.84 -19.48 5.95
C ASP A 119 -4.01 -18.54 5.64
N ARG A 120 -3.90 -17.28 6.05
CA ARG A 120 -4.86 -16.24 5.69
C ARG A 120 -4.95 -16.04 4.18
N VAL A 121 -3.81 -15.88 3.50
CA VAL A 121 -3.81 -15.69 2.05
C VAL A 121 -4.43 -16.88 1.33
N LEU A 122 -4.06 -18.11 1.69
CA LEU A 122 -4.57 -19.31 1.02
C LEU A 122 -6.09 -19.43 1.20
N ARG A 123 -6.61 -19.07 2.37
CA ARG A 123 -8.07 -19.00 2.59
C ARG A 123 -8.73 -17.91 1.77
N THR A 124 -8.16 -16.70 1.71
CA THR A 124 -8.67 -15.60 0.86
C THR A 124 -8.70 -15.97 -0.63
N LEU A 125 -7.76 -16.79 -1.10
CA LEU A 125 -7.73 -17.26 -2.50
C LEU A 125 -8.72 -18.41 -2.78
N ALA A 126 -9.07 -19.21 -1.75
CA ALA A 126 -9.94 -20.38 -1.88
C ALA A 126 -11.42 -20.07 -1.64
N VAL A 127 -11.74 -19.18 -0.68
CA VAL A 127 -13.09 -18.92 -0.19
C VAL A 127 -13.65 -17.64 -0.82
N HIS A 128 -14.87 -17.72 -1.33
CA HIS A 128 -15.51 -16.61 -2.05
C HIS A 128 -16.24 -15.61 -1.13
N THR A 129 -16.37 -15.89 0.18
CA THR A 129 -17.20 -15.11 1.10
C THR A 129 -16.57 -14.95 2.49
N GLY A 130 -16.55 -13.71 3.00
CA GLY A 130 -16.40 -13.41 4.43
C GLY A 130 -14.98 -13.22 4.99
N GLU A 131 -13.92 -13.54 4.25
CA GLU A 131 -12.54 -13.36 4.71
C GLU A 131 -11.90 -12.03 4.27
N PRO A 132 -10.88 -11.54 4.99
CA PRO A 132 -10.19 -10.31 4.62
C PRO A 132 -9.56 -10.44 3.24
N LYS A 133 -9.81 -9.44 2.40
CA LYS A 133 -9.29 -9.35 1.03
C LYS A 133 -7.83 -8.90 1.04
N ILE A 134 -7.18 -9.00 -0.11
CA ILE A 134 -5.79 -8.59 -0.32
C ILE A 134 -5.79 -7.20 -0.96
N SER A 135 -5.02 -6.29 -0.38
CA SER A 135 -4.73 -4.99 -0.99
C SER A 135 -4.14 -5.15 -2.39
N LEU A 136 -4.62 -4.34 -3.34
CA LEU A 136 -4.12 -4.34 -4.71
C LEU A 136 -2.61 -4.03 -4.76
N LEU A 137 -2.14 -3.12 -3.92
CA LEU A 137 -0.72 -2.78 -3.81
C LEU A 137 0.09 -4.01 -3.40
N LEU A 138 -0.32 -4.66 -2.31
CA LEU A 138 0.37 -5.85 -1.79
C LEU A 138 0.35 -7.00 -2.81
N PHE A 139 -0.76 -7.20 -3.51
CA PHE A 139 -0.88 -8.18 -4.59
C PHE A 139 0.19 -7.97 -5.67
N HIS A 140 0.37 -6.73 -6.15
CA HIS A 140 1.40 -6.41 -7.15
C HIS A 140 2.81 -6.62 -6.60
N CYS A 141 3.09 -6.21 -5.35
CA CYS A 141 4.40 -6.38 -4.72
C CYS A 141 4.77 -7.85 -4.51
N ILE A 142 3.83 -8.69 -4.06
CA ILE A 142 4.02 -10.14 -3.93
C ILE A 142 4.31 -10.77 -5.29
N THR A 143 3.49 -10.44 -6.29
CA THR A 143 3.63 -10.99 -7.65
C THR A 143 4.97 -10.58 -8.29
N LEU A 144 5.39 -9.32 -8.11
CA LEU A 144 6.69 -8.81 -8.53
C LEU A 144 7.83 -9.58 -7.86
N SER A 145 7.85 -9.64 -6.53
CA SER A 145 8.94 -10.30 -5.79
C SER A 145 9.08 -11.77 -6.21
N ALA A 146 7.98 -12.51 -6.32
CA ALA A 146 7.99 -13.88 -6.81
C ALA A 146 8.61 -14.01 -8.20
N LYS A 147 8.19 -13.14 -9.12
CA LYS A 147 8.68 -13.16 -10.50
C LYS A 147 10.17 -12.80 -10.58
N THR A 148 10.64 -11.86 -9.77
CA THR A 148 12.06 -11.47 -9.66
C THR A 148 12.93 -12.65 -9.20
N PHE A 149 12.52 -13.36 -8.15
CA PHE A 149 13.26 -14.53 -7.66
C PHE A 149 13.22 -15.71 -8.64
N LEU A 150 12.08 -15.95 -9.28
CA LEU A 150 11.99 -16.96 -10.35
C LEU A 150 12.93 -16.66 -11.51
N TYR A 151 13.01 -15.39 -11.92
CA TYR A 151 13.94 -14.96 -12.97
C TYR A 151 15.40 -15.21 -12.56
N ALA A 152 15.77 -14.81 -11.34
CA ALA A 152 17.11 -15.03 -10.80
C ALA A 152 17.49 -16.53 -10.75
N ARG A 153 16.55 -17.41 -10.35
CA ARG A 153 16.80 -18.86 -10.23
C ARG A 153 16.88 -19.59 -11.57
N GLN A 154 16.05 -19.20 -12.53
CA GLN A 154 15.89 -19.95 -13.78
C GLN A 154 16.82 -19.46 -14.90
N HIS A 155 17.49 -18.32 -14.72
CA HIS A 155 18.20 -17.59 -15.78
C HIS A 155 17.35 -17.46 -17.07
N THR A 156 16.03 -17.52 -16.95
CA THR A 156 15.12 -17.55 -18.10
C THR A 156 15.00 -16.15 -18.69
N LEU A 157 14.75 -16.08 -20.00
CA LEU A 157 14.59 -14.85 -20.78
C LEU A 157 13.29 -14.06 -20.44
N THR A 158 12.96 -13.85 -19.16
CA THR A 158 11.97 -12.82 -18.84
C THR A 158 12.59 -11.49 -19.27
N LYS A 159 11.97 -10.82 -20.23
CA LYS A 159 12.44 -9.51 -20.70
C LYS A 159 12.50 -8.58 -19.48
N PRO A 160 13.63 -7.91 -19.20
CA PRO A 160 13.74 -6.92 -18.13
C PRO A 160 12.57 -5.91 -18.13
N ALA A 161 12.04 -5.58 -19.31
CA ALA A 161 10.86 -4.75 -19.49
C ALA A 161 9.57 -5.24 -18.77
N ALA A 162 9.37 -6.56 -18.63
CA ALA A 162 8.18 -7.09 -17.96
C ALA A 162 8.25 -6.88 -16.44
N LEU A 163 9.42 -7.13 -15.84
CA LEU A 163 9.66 -6.85 -14.42
C LEU A 163 9.59 -5.35 -14.13
N GLU A 164 10.15 -4.52 -15.02
CA GLU A 164 10.07 -3.06 -14.90
C GLU A 164 8.62 -2.56 -14.96
N SER A 165 7.79 -3.15 -15.84
CA SER A 165 6.36 -2.84 -15.89
C SER A 165 5.65 -3.23 -14.59
N MET A 166 5.94 -4.41 -14.03
CA MET A 166 5.36 -4.87 -12.76
C MET A 166 5.78 -3.96 -11.59
N PHE A 167 7.05 -3.57 -11.53
CA PHE A 167 7.56 -2.63 -10.52
C PHE A 167 6.90 -1.26 -10.66
N THR A 168 6.80 -0.75 -11.89
CA THR A 168 6.14 0.53 -12.16
C THR A 168 4.68 0.50 -11.69
N ARG A 169 3.94 -0.59 -11.93
CA ARG A 169 2.54 -0.73 -11.47
C ARG A 169 2.43 -0.69 -9.94
N ALA A 170 3.29 -1.42 -9.23
CA ALA A 170 3.34 -1.38 -7.77
C ALA A 170 3.69 0.03 -7.26
N ARG A 171 4.68 0.67 -7.88
CA ARG A 171 5.14 2.00 -7.49
C ARG A 171 4.06 3.06 -7.71
N LEU A 172 3.31 3.00 -8.82
CA LEU A 172 2.19 3.91 -9.09
C LEU A 172 1.10 3.82 -8.02
N LEU A 173 0.77 2.61 -7.55
CA LEU A 173 -0.21 2.43 -6.47
C LEU A 173 0.28 3.04 -5.15
N TYR A 174 1.58 2.91 -4.86
CA TYR A 174 2.19 3.53 -3.68
C TYR A 174 2.18 5.07 -3.78
N ASP A 175 2.66 5.61 -4.92
CA ASP A 175 2.79 7.06 -5.13
C ASP A 175 1.44 7.78 -5.17
N LEU A 176 0.38 7.13 -5.68
CA LEU A 176 -0.99 7.66 -5.67
C LEU A 176 -1.72 7.47 -4.33
N GLY A 177 -1.08 6.82 -3.34
CA GLY A 177 -1.69 6.57 -2.05
C GLY A 177 -2.91 5.64 -2.12
N TRP A 178 -2.87 4.61 -2.97
CA TRP A 178 -3.92 3.59 -3.04
C TRP A 178 -4.19 2.96 -1.67
N GLU A 179 -3.11 2.59 -0.99
CA GLU A 179 -3.16 1.96 0.33
C GLU A 179 -2.95 2.99 1.45
N ARG A 180 -3.68 2.84 2.54
CA ARG A 180 -3.56 3.69 3.75
C ARG A 180 -3.14 2.90 4.97
N ASP A 181 -3.31 1.57 4.96
CA ASP A 181 -2.81 0.73 6.04
C ASP A 181 -1.27 0.76 6.04
N LYS A 182 -0.70 1.36 7.10
CA LYS A 182 0.74 1.49 7.28
C LYS A 182 1.45 0.15 7.31
N LEU A 183 0.81 -0.90 7.82
CA LEU A 183 1.37 -2.24 7.81
C LEU A 183 1.52 -2.73 6.37
N VAL A 184 0.46 -2.62 5.56
CA VAL A 184 0.49 -3.01 4.15
C VAL A 184 1.49 -2.17 3.36
N LEU A 185 1.58 -0.86 3.62
CA LEU A 185 2.57 0.02 3.00
C LEU A 185 4.01 -0.42 3.33
N LEU A 186 4.31 -0.68 4.60
CA LEU A 186 5.61 -1.19 5.04
C LEU A 186 5.96 -2.50 4.34
N GLN A 187 5.01 -3.44 4.35
CA GLN A 187 5.15 -4.75 3.73
C GLN A 187 5.43 -4.65 2.22
N SER A 188 4.67 -3.81 1.53
CA SER A 188 4.85 -3.54 0.10
C SER A 188 6.20 -2.89 -0.21
N LEU A 189 6.67 -1.94 0.59
CA LEU A 189 7.99 -1.33 0.44
C LEU A 189 9.10 -2.37 0.57
N LEU A 190 9.06 -3.20 1.61
CA LEU A 190 10.04 -4.28 1.81
C LEU A 190 10.08 -5.23 0.62
N LEU A 191 8.92 -5.65 0.09
CA LEU A 191 8.84 -6.50 -1.09
C LEU A 191 9.37 -5.83 -2.35
N MET A 192 9.07 -4.54 -2.56
CA MET A 192 9.59 -3.77 -3.69
C MET A 192 11.11 -3.65 -3.68
N THR A 193 11.74 -3.62 -2.50
CA THR A 193 13.21 -3.54 -2.41
C THR A 193 13.91 -4.74 -3.03
N TYR A 194 13.25 -5.90 -3.21
CA TYR A 194 13.85 -7.07 -3.87
C TYR A 194 14.04 -6.90 -5.37
N TYR A 195 13.37 -5.93 -5.99
CA TYR A 195 13.61 -5.63 -7.39
C TYR A 195 14.85 -4.75 -7.54
N PRO A 196 15.89 -5.20 -8.26
CA PRO A 196 17.12 -4.43 -8.42
C PRO A 196 16.88 -3.18 -9.27
N GLN A 197 17.39 -2.04 -8.80
CA GLN A 197 17.40 -0.76 -9.50
C GLN A 197 18.79 -0.13 -9.35
N PRO A 198 19.23 0.72 -10.31
CA PRO A 198 20.48 1.45 -10.17
C PRO A 198 20.52 2.27 -8.88
N ILE A 199 21.69 2.36 -8.26
CA ILE A 199 21.88 2.99 -6.93
C ILE A 199 21.39 4.45 -6.94
N ASP A 200 21.72 5.20 -7.99
CA ASP A 200 21.39 6.63 -8.16
C ASP A 200 19.91 6.90 -8.49
N ASN A 201 19.09 5.85 -8.64
CA ASN A 201 17.68 6.00 -8.93
C ASN A 201 16.91 6.34 -7.62
N ALA A 202 16.01 7.32 -7.66
CA ALA A 202 15.09 7.61 -6.55
C ALA A 202 14.18 6.42 -6.18
N ARG A 203 14.08 5.44 -7.07
CA ARG A 203 13.37 4.17 -6.87
C ARG A 203 14.28 3.03 -6.43
N SER A 204 15.53 3.31 -6.06
CA SER A 204 16.48 2.30 -5.63
C SER A 204 16.09 1.68 -4.28
N PRO A 205 16.54 0.44 -3.99
CA PRO A 205 16.16 -0.25 -2.76
C PRO A 205 16.46 0.54 -1.48
N ILE A 206 17.57 1.29 -1.43
CA ILE A 206 17.92 2.10 -0.26
C ILE A 206 16.96 3.27 -0.05
N HIS A 207 16.51 3.92 -1.13
CA HIS A 207 15.49 4.98 -1.04
C HIS A 207 14.12 4.43 -0.61
N LEU A 208 13.79 3.21 -1.02
CA LEU A 208 12.60 2.51 -0.54
C LEU A 208 12.74 2.14 0.94
N MET A 209 13.92 1.74 1.40
CA MET A 209 14.20 1.53 2.83
C MET A 209 14.09 2.82 3.64
N ALA A 210 14.56 3.95 3.12
CA ALA A 210 14.39 5.26 3.76
C ALA A 210 12.91 5.66 3.93
N GLN A 211 12.00 5.09 3.14
CA GLN A 211 10.54 5.23 3.32
C GLN A 211 9.97 4.18 4.30
N ALA A 212 10.52 2.96 4.29
CA ALA A 212 10.04 1.85 5.12
C ALA A 212 10.41 2.00 6.60
N VAL A 213 11.63 2.43 6.91
CA VAL A 213 12.13 2.52 8.30
C VAL A 213 11.27 3.44 9.17
N PRO A 214 10.93 4.68 8.75
CA PRO A 214 10.02 5.53 9.52
C PRO A 214 8.63 4.93 9.74
N LEU A 215 8.11 4.15 8.77
CA LEU A 215 6.84 3.45 8.94
C LEU A 215 6.91 2.40 10.04
N ALA A 216 7.99 1.59 10.06
CA ALA A 216 8.22 0.59 11.10
C ALA A 216 8.37 1.23 12.51
N TYR A 217 9.07 2.36 12.61
CA TYR A 217 9.13 3.15 13.83
C TYR A 217 7.74 3.65 14.25
N SER A 218 6.96 4.21 13.31
CA SER A 218 5.61 4.73 13.60
C SER A 218 4.60 3.66 14.03
N LEU A 219 4.83 2.40 13.65
CA LEU A 219 4.03 1.25 14.08
C LEU A 219 4.48 0.69 15.44
N GLY A 220 5.60 1.17 15.98
CA GLY A 220 6.17 0.72 17.24
C GLY A 220 6.80 -0.67 17.17
N PHE A 221 7.29 -1.10 16.01
CA PHE A 221 7.87 -2.45 15.85
C PHE A 221 9.27 -2.57 16.48
N HIS A 222 9.96 -1.45 16.64
CA HIS A 222 11.24 -1.33 17.33
C HIS A 222 11.14 -1.51 18.85
N ILE A 223 9.92 -1.48 19.41
CA ILE A 223 9.65 -1.52 20.84
C ILE A 223 9.44 -2.97 21.29
N ASP A 224 10.02 -3.37 22.43
CA ASP A 224 9.76 -4.67 23.06
C ASP A 224 8.25 -4.85 23.35
N PRO A 225 7.58 -5.83 22.72
CA PRO A 225 6.15 -6.01 22.89
C PRO A 225 5.77 -6.79 24.17
N THR A 226 6.73 -7.20 25.01
CA THR A 226 6.52 -8.06 26.19
C THR A 226 5.43 -7.51 27.12
N ASP A 227 5.50 -6.24 27.47
CA ASP A 227 4.54 -5.59 28.39
C ASP A 227 3.35 -4.94 27.68
N LEU A 228 3.30 -4.99 26.34
CA LEU A 228 2.19 -4.42 25.59
C LEU A 228 0.92 -5.28 25.73
N PRO A 229 -0.27 -4.66 25.81
CA PRO A 229 -1.56 -5.35 25.92
C PRO A 229 -2.02 -5.92 24.56
N LEU A 230 -1.17 -6.74 23.94
CA LEU A 230 -1.38 -7.34 22.63
C LEU A 230 -1.53 -8.85 22.75
N ASN A 231 -2.23 -9.47 21.80
CA ASN A 231 -2.28 -10.92 21.74
C ASN A 231 -0.89 -11.51 21.36
N PRO A 232 -0.57 -12.76 21.74
CA PRO A 232 0.74 -13.35 21.49
C PRO A 232 1.15 -13.35 20.01
N ARG A 233 0.19 -13.54 19.10
CA ARG A 233 0.43 -13.56 17.66
C ARG A 233 0.87 -12.20 17.13
N GLU A 234 0.28 -11.13 17.61
CA GLU A 234 0.65 -9.77 17.24
C GLU A 234 2.03 -9.40 17.79
N LYS A 235 2.36 -9.83 19.02
CA LYS A 235 3.72 -9.65 19.57
C LYS A 235 4.77 -10.32 18.70
N ILE A 236 4.53 -11.56 18.27
CA ILE A 236 5.41 -12.30 17.36
C ILE A 236 5.53 -11.57 16.01
N LEU A 237 4.40 -11.17 15.41
CA LEU A 237 4.41 -10.47 14.12
C LEU A 237 5.23 -9.18 14.18
N ARG A 238 5.09 -8.40 15.26
CA ARG A 238 5.87 -7.17 15.47
C ARG A 238 7.37 -7.45 15.52
N LYS A 239 7.79 -8.46 16.29
CA LYS A 239 9.19 -8.89 16.35
C LYS A 239 9.69 -9.32 14.98
N GLN A 240 8.97 -10.21 14.30
CA GLN A 240 9.37 -10.72 12.98
C GLN A 240 9.53 -9.60 11.97
N LEU A 241 8.55 -8.70 11.86
CA LEU A 241 8.60 -7.59 10.93
C LEU A 241 9.72 -6.60 11.26
N TRP A 242 9.97 -6.31 12.54
CA TRP A 242 11.11 -5.50 12.93
C TRP A 242 12.43 -6.08 12.43
N TRP A 243 12.68 -7.36 12.72
CA TRP A 243 13.92 -8.01 12.31
C TRP A 243 14.03 -8.16 10.79
N CYS A 244 12.92 -8.31 10.07
CA CYS A 244 12.91 -8.22 8.61
C CYS A 244 13.34 -6.85 8.09
N VAL A 245 12.82 -5.76 8.68
CA VAL A 245 13.22 -4.39 8.33
C VAL A 245 14.70 -4.18 8.63
N TYR A 246 15.12 -4.54 9.85
CA TYR A 246 16.51 -4.40 10.31
C TYR A 246 17.49 -5.13 9.41
N LEU A 247 17.27 -6.43 9.17
CA LEU A 247 18.16 -7.23 8.33
C LEU A 247 18.17 -6.70 6.90
N ARG A 248 17.00 -6.38 6.33
CA ARG A 248 16.91 -5.90 4.95
C ARG A 248 17.67 -4.60 4.75
N GLU A 249 17.57 -3.67 5.71
CA GLU A 249 18.31 -2.41 5.71
C GLU A 249 19.82 -2.66 5.74
N ARG A 250 20.31 -3.46 6.70
CA ARG A 250 21.73 -3.78 6.82
C ARG A 250 22.29 -4.44 5.55
N PHE A 251 21.57 -5.40 4.97
CA PHE A 251 21.99 -6.05 3.73
C PHE A 251 22.14 -5.05 2.58
N LEU A 252 21.19 -4.12 2.42
CA LEU A 252 21.24 -3.13 1.34
C LEU A 252 22.34 -2.09 1.56
N SER A 253 22.54 -1.65 2.81
CA SER A 253 23.60 -0.72 3.18
C SER A 253 24.99 -1.33 2.96
N LEU A 254 25.16 -2.62 3.27
CA LEU A 254 26.39 -3.37 2.97
C LEU A 254 26.62 -3.55 1.46
N ASP A 255 25.58 -3.91 0.71
CA ASP A 255 25.65 -4.11 -0.75
C ASP A 255 26.05 -2.82 -1.50
N GLN A 256 25.56 -1.67 -1.04
CA GLN A 256 25.79 -0.37 -1.68
C GLN A 256 26.95 0.44 -1.07
N GLY A 257 27.52 -0.03 0.05
CA GLY A 257 28.55 0.70 0.79
C GLY A 257 28.05 2.01 1.40
N SER A 258 26.75 2.11 1.73
CA SER A 258 26.14 3.29 2.33
C SER A 258 26.06 3.17 3.86
N PRO A 259 26.02 4.30 4.60
CA PRO A 259 25.76 4.28 6.03
C PRO A 259 24.38 3.71 6.32
N CYS A 260 24.27 2.92 7.39
CA CYS A 260 22.99 2.36 7.77
C CYS A 260 22.04 3.41 8.36
N ILE A 261 20.75 3.20 8.14
CA ILE A 261 19.67 4.09 8.60
C ILE A 261 19.32 3.81 10.08
N ILE A 262 19.34 2.53 10.48
CA ILE A 262 18.94 2.12 11.83
C ILE A 262 20.18 2.07 12.73
N HIS A 263 20.10 2.72 13.89
CA HIS A 263 21.13 2.62 14.92
C HIS A 263 20.75 1.60 15.99
N ASP A 264 21.71 0.78 16.43
CA ASP A 264 21.48 -0.30 17.42
C ASP A 264 20.99 0.20 18.79
N ARG A 265 21.12 1.50 19.05
CA ARG A 265 20.66 2.15 20.29
C ARG A 265 19.21 2.66 20.22
N GLU A 266 18.58 2.63 19.04
CA GLU A 266 17.25 3.20 18.80
C GLU A 266 16.11 2.16 18.91
N HIS A 267 16.42 0.91 19.28
CA HIS A 267 15.44 -0.14 19.45
C HIS A 267 15.76 -1.03 20.64
N ASP A 268 14.73 -1.62 21.24
CA ASP A 268 14.82 -2.60 22.33
C ASP A 268 14.10 -3.92 21.97
N ALA A 269 13.62 -4.06 20.73
CA ALA A 269 12.98 -5.27 20.24
C ALA A 269 13.82 -6.54 20.54
N PRO A 270 13.23 -7.54 21.24
CA PRO A 270 13.97 -8.72 21.65
C PRO A 270 14.33 -9.60 20.45
N MET A 271 15.42 -10.34 20.58
CA MET A 271 15.85 -11.31 19.58
C MET A 271 14.76 -12.33 19.27
N LEU A 272 14.71 -12.77 18.00
CA LEU A 272 13.84 -13.87 17.60
C LEU A 272 14.31 -15.19 18.22
N THR A 273 13.35 -15.96 18.67
CA THR A 273 13.51 -17.28 19.27
C THR A 273 12.82 -18.32 18.39
N ARG A 274 13.10 -19.61 18.60
CA ARG A 274 12.49 -20.68 17.81
C ARG A 274 10.95 -20.68 17.91
N SER A 275 10.40 -20.36 19.09
CA SER A 275 8.95 -20.28 19.31
C SER A 275 8.28 -19.16 18.52
N ASP A 276 9.02 -18.12 18.12
CA ASP A 276 8.49 -17.06 17.27
C ASP A 276 8.19 -17.55 15.84
N PHE A 277 8.69 -18.73 15.44
CA PHE A 277 8.44 -19.34 14.12
C PHE A 277 7.52 -20.56 14.17
N GLU A 278 7.15 -21.02 15.36
CA GLU A 278 6.20 -22.12 15.52
C GLU A 278 4.79 -21.61 15.23
N HIS A 279 4.07 -22.30 14.33
CA HIS A 279 2.67 -21.96 14.04
C HIS A 279 1.86 -22.03 15.33
N ILE A 280 1.42 -20.90 15.86
CA ILE A 280 0.40 -20.89 16.91
C ILE A 280 -0.92 -21.35 16.24
N PRO A 281 -1.46 -22.52 16.58
CA PRO A 281 -2.72 -22.97 16.01
C PRO A 281 -3.84 -22.00 16.41
N LEU A 282 -4.75 -21.73 15.48
CA LEU A 282 -5.88 -20.79 15.61
C LEU A 282 -6.93 -21.16 16.69
N CYS A 283 -6.67 -22.16 17.53
CA CYS A 283 -7.64 -22.68 18.49
C CYS A 283 -7.10 -22.64 19.92
N LEU A 284 -7.15 -21.48 20.58
CA LEU A 284 -7.37 -21.36 22.02
C LEU A 284 -8.07 -20.02 22.37
N THR A 285 -9.17 -19.71 21.67
CA THR A 285 -10.22 -18.84 22.24
C THR A 285 -11.57 -19.45 21.98
N ARG A 286 -11.84 -20.61 22.59
CA ARG A 286 -13.21 -20.95 22.96
C ARG A 286 -13.39 -20.38 24.36
N SER A 287 -14.04 -19.23 24.45
CA SER A 287 -14.57 -18.73 25.72
C SER A 287 -15.38 -19.84 26.38
N GLY A 288 -15.10 -20.10 27.64
CA GLY A 288 -15.83 -21.07 28.46
C GLY A 288 -15.75 -20.68 29.92
N ASN A 289 -16.68 -19.80 30.29
CA ASN A 289 -17.18 -19.42 31.62
C ASN A 289 -16.25 -18.71 32.59
#